data_AF-A0A5F2HYD3-F1
#
_entry.id   AF-A0A5F2HYD3-F1
#
_cell.length_a   1.000
_cell.length_b   1.000
_cell.length_c   1.000
_cell.angle_alpha   90.00
_cell.angle_beta   90.00
_cell.angle_gamma   90.00
#
_symmetry.space_group_name_H-M   'P 1'
#
loop_
_entity.id
_entity.type
_entity.pdbx_description
1 polymer ?
#
loop_
_entity_poly.entity_id
_entity_poly.type
_entity_poly.pdbx_seq_one_letter_code
_entity_poly.pdbx_strand_id
1 'polypeptide(L)'
;MDHTNHVRLTNAELTPDILEGATIYGPQDEKIGSVDHVHGSQVVIDVGGFLGIGAKPVAVAVNQLDFMRDEDGGVHAATSWTKDQLKSMPEHRD
;
A
#
# COMPACT_ATOMS: atom_id res chain seq x y z
N MET A 1 13.44 8.29 -15.68
CA MET A 1 12.79 7.41 -14.69
C MET A 1 12.18 6.30 -15.51
N ASP A 2 12.99 5.29 -15.76
CA ASP A 2 12.73 4.25 -16.73
C ASP A 2 11.89 3.19 -16.05
N HIS A 3 10.56 3.25 -16.21
CA HIS A 3 9.62 2.29 -15.62
C HIS A 3 9.64 0.91 -16.34
N THR A 4 10.76 0.55 -16.97
CA THR A 4 10.88 -0.66 -17.81
C THR A 4 11.14 -1.92 -16.98
N ASN A 5 11.51 -1.80 -15.69
CA ASN A 5 11.94 -2.92 -14.85
C ASN A 5 11.09 -3.16 -13.58
N HIS A 6 9.94 -2.53 -13.40
CA HIS A 6 9.09 -2.85 -12.25
C HIS A 6 8.30 -4.13 -12.56
N VAL A 7 8.62 -5.21 -11.84
CA VAL A 7 7.88 -6.46 -11.96
C VAL A 7 6.63 -6.35 -11.09
N ARG A 8 5.46 -6.37 -11.75
CA ARG A 8 4.18 -6.46 -11.03
C ARG A 8 4.12 -7.78 -10.28
N LEU A 9 3.80 -7.73 -8.99
CA LEU A 9 3.61 -8.95 -8.22
C LEU A 9 2.38 -9.69 -8.73
N THR A 10 2.54 -11.00 -8.95
CA THR A 10 1.42 -11.88 -9.31
C THR A 10 0.61 -12.21 -8.08
N ASN A 11 -0.66 -12.63 -8.24
CA ASN A 11 -1.52 -13.00 -7.10
C ASN A 11 -0.91 -14.08 -6.18
N ALA A 12 0.00 -14.90 -6.69
CA ALA A 12 0.71 -15.90 -5.91
C ALA A 12 1.77 -15.30 -4.97
N GLU A 13 2.29 -14.10 -5.29
CA GLU A 13 3.25 -13.36 -4.46
C GLU A 13 2.60 -12.25 -3.62
N LEU A 14 1.28 -12.05 -3.74
CA LEU A 14 0.53 -11.14 -2.87
C LEU A 14 0.29 -11.79 -1.50
N THR A 15 1.37 -12.13 -0.80
CA THR A 15 1.35 -12.73 0.53
C THR A 15 1.58 -11.66 1.61
N PRO A 16 0.99 -11.82 2.81
CA PRO A 16 1.23 -10.92 3.95
C PRO A 16 2.72 -10.66 4.16
N ASP A 17 3.53 -11.70 4.18
CA ASP A 17 4.99 -11.62 4.38
C ASP A 17 5.73 -10.69 3.40
N ILE A 18 5.23 -10.59 2.15
CA ILE A 18 5.84 -9.76 1.09
C ILE A 18 5.24 -8.35 1.09
N LEU A 19 3.96 -8.22 1.42
CA LEU A 19 3.21 -6.97 1.33
C LEU A 19 3.28 -6.15 2.61
N GLU A 20 3.40 -6.78 3.78
CA GLU A 20 3.53 -6.10 5.06
C GLU A 20 4.78 -5.21 5.08
N GLY A 21 4.62 -3.95 5.49
CA GLY A 21 5.67 -2.95 5.43
C GLY A 21 5.91 -2.32 4.05
N ALA A 22 5.21 -2.76 2.99
CA ALA A 22 5.31 -2.13 1.68
C ALA A 22 4.89 -0.66 1.75
N THR A 23 5.65 0.21 1.09
CA THR A 23 5.32 1.65 1.04
C THR A 23 4.27 1.91 -0.02
N ILE A 24 3.27 2.72 0.32
CA ILE A 24 2.17 3.05 -0.59
C ILE A 24 2.32 4.48 -1.10
N TYR A 25 2.37 4.57 -2.42
CA TYR A 25 2.48 5.80 -3.17
C TYR A 25 1.15 6.14 -3.83
N GLY A 26 0.76 7.39 -3.72
CA GLY A 26 -0.43 7.91 -4.39
C GLY A 26 -0.10 8.48 -5.77
N PRO A 27 -1.06 9.17 -6.38
CA PRO A 27 -0.79 9.92 -7.59
C PRO A 27 0.32 10.95 -7.34
N GLN A 28 1.23 11.12 -8.32
CA GLN A 28 2.41 12.00 -8.24
C GLN A 28 3.52 11.50 -7.31
N ASP A 29 3.61 10.18 -7.08
CA ASP A 29 4.66 9.57 -6.24
C ASP A 29 4.66 10.11 -4.80
N GLU A 30 3.52 10.60 -4.32
CA GLU A 30 3.38 11.07 -2.95
C GLU A 30 3.32 9.88 -1.99
N LYS A 31 4.17 9.90 -0.95
CA LYS A 31 4.10 8.91 0.13
C LYS A 31 2.83 9.12 0.96
N ILE A 32 1.90 8.18 0.81
CA ILE A 32 0.63 8.17 1.52
C ILE A 32 0.79 7.53 2.89
N GLY A 33 1.49 6.39 2.92
CA GLY A 33 1.49 5.47 4.04
C GLY A 33 2.26 4.18 3.77
N SER A 34 1.96 3.17 4.58
CA SER A 34 2.55 1.83 4.49
C SER A 34 1.51 0.76 4.80
N VAL A 35 1.70 -0.46 4.28
CA VAL A 35 0.87 -1.62 4.63
C VAL A 35 1.16 -2.01 6.08
N ASP A 36 0.12 -2.04 6.91
CA ASP A 36 0.18 -2.51 8.29
C ASP A 36 0.00 -4.03 8.34
N HIS A 37 -1.11 -4.53 7.76
CA HIS A 37 -1.45 -5.94 7.80
C HIS A 37 -2.25 -6.39 6.57
N VAL A 38 -2.23 -7.69 6.25
CA VAL A 38 -2.96 -8.25 5.10
C VAL A 38 -3.92 -9.36 5.53
N HIS A 39 -5.21 -9.16 5.24
CA HIS A 39 -6.29 -10.10 5.48
C HIS A 39 -6.79 -10.70 4.16
N GLY A 40 -6.14 -11.77 3.69
CA GLY A 40 -6.57 -12.51 2.51
C GLY A 40 -6.62 -11.65 1.24
N SER A 41 -7.80 -11.15 0.87
CA SER A 41 -8.01 -10.28 -0.30
C SER A 41 -8.03 -8.78 0.03
N GLN A 42 -7.91 -8.41 1.31
CA GLN A 42 -7.89 -7.04 1.80
C GLN A 42 -6.55 -6.74 2.45
N VAL A 43 -6.10 -5.50 2.34
CA VAL A 43 -4.89 -5.00 2.99
C VAL A 43 -5.25 -3.78 3.82
N VAL A 44 -4.77 -3.76 5.05
CA VAL A 44 -4.88 -2.64 5.97
C VAL A 44 -3.68 -1.73 5.73
N ILE A 45 -3.98 -0.49 5.40
CA ILE A 45 -3.00 0.56 5.13
C ILE A 45 -3.06 1.56 6.26
N ASP A 46 -1.90 1.91 6.79
CA ASP A 46 -1.75 3.07 7.66
C ASP A 46 -1.57 4.35 6.84
N VAL A 47 -2.61 5.17 6.84
CA VAL A 47 -2.67 6.41 6.05
C VAL A 47 -2.31 7.59 6.93
N GLY A 48 -1.18 8.24 6.64
CA GLY A 48 -0.66 9.32 7.47
C GLY A 48 -0.11 8.84 8.82
N GLY A 49 0.26 9.79 9.69
CA GLY A 49 1.00 9.48 10.91
C GLY A 49 2.49 9.25 10.65
N PHE A 50 3.30 9.40 11.70
CA PHE A 50 4.71 9.04 11.69
C PHE A 50 4.85 7.90 12.71
N LEU A 51 5.27 6.71 12.27
CA LEU A 51 5.47 5.52 13.12
C LEU A 51 4.21 5.12 13.95
N GLY A 52 3.05 4.99 13.30
CA GLY A 52 1.81 4.51 13.95
C GLY A 52 1.11 5.54 14.86
N ILE A 53 1.73 6.68 15.16
CA ILE A 53 1.09 7.74 15.93
C ILE A 53 0.33 8.67 14.99
N GLY A 54 -1.01 8.67 15.11
CA GLY A 54 -1.89 9.43 14.23
C GLY A 54 -2.01 8.86 12.81
N ALA A 55 -1.58 7.61 12.63
CA ALA A 55 -1.89 6.83 11.44
C ALA A 55 -3.36 6.38 11.50
N LYS A 56 -4.03 6.42 10.35
CA LYS A 56 -5.40 5.94 10.21
C LYS A 56 -5.37 4.60 9.48
N PRO A 57 -5.75 3.48 10.11
CA PRO A 57 -5.86 2.20 9.43
C PRO A 57 -7.05 2.24 8.47
N VAL A 58 -6.82 1.92 7.21
CA VAL A 58 -7.83 1.88 6.15
C VAL A 58 -7.69 0.56 5.42
N ALA A 59 -8.75 -0.27 5.47
CA ALA A 59 -8.79 -1.51 4.73
C ALA A 59 -9.19 -1.23 3.27
N VAL A 60 -8.35 -1.65 2.33
CA VAL A 60 -8.63 -1.61 0.89
C VAL A 60 -8.45 -2.98 0.28
N ALA A 61 -9.11 -3.26 -0.85
CA ALA A 61 -8.90 -4.50 -1.55
C ALA A 61 -7.51 -4.53 -2.20
N VAL A 62 -6.82 -5.68 -2.11
CA VAL A 62 -5.49 -5.86 -2.72
C VAL A 62 -5.51 -5.59 -4.24
N ASN A 63 -6.63 -5.91 -4.91
CA ASN A 63 -6.85 -5.64 -6.34
C ASN A 63 -7.01 -4.16 -6.70
N GLN A 64 -7.15 -3.27 -5.71
CA GLN A 64 -7.22 -1.83 -5.94
C GLN A 64 -5.85 -1.15 -5.78
N LEU A 65 -4.83 -1.91 -5.38
CA LEU A 65 -3.46 -1.46 -5.27
C LEU A 65 -2.63 -2.18 -6.33
N ASP A 66 -1.75 -1.43 -6.98
CA ASP A 66 -0.79 -2.01 -7.92
C ASP A 66 0.51 -2.26 -7.17
N PHE A 67 0.71 -3.53 -6.76
CA PHE A 67 1.94 -3.93 -6.09
C PHE A 67 3.04 -4.22 -7.10
N MET A 68 4.17 -3.57 -6.90
CA MET A 68 5.34 -3.66 -7.76
C MET A 68 6.59 -3.93 -6.91
N ARG A 69 7.49 -4.73 -7.46
CA ARG A 69 8.82 -4.97 -6.90
C ARG A 69 9.86 -4.24 -7.74
N ASP A 70 10.72 -3.48 -7.07
CA ASP A 70 11.87 -2.80 -7.66
C ASP A 70 13.06 -3.76 -7.87
N GLU A 71 14.08 -3.34 -8.61
CA GLU A 71 15.30 -4.12 -8.85
C GLU A 71 16.07 -4.44 -7.56
N ASP A 72 15.95 -3.60 -6.52
CA ASP A 72 16.54 -3.86 -5.20
C ASP A 72 15.77 -4.94 -4.39
N GLY A 73 14.64 -5.42 -4.92
CA GLY A 73 13.74 -6.35 -4.22
C GLY A 73 12.73 -5.66 -3.29
N GLY A 74 12.77 -4.33 -3.21
CA GLY A 74 11.83 -3.53 -2.45
C GLY A 74 10.41 -3.58 -3.03
N VAL A 75 9.43 -3.91 -2.19
CA VAL A 75 8.01 -3.96 -2.56
C VAL A 75 7.34 -2.63 -2.23
N HIS A 76 6.63 -2.08 -3.20
CA HIS A 76 5.82 -0.88 -3.05
C HIS A 76 4.45 -1.07 -3.70
N ALA A 77 3.46 -0.33 -3.23
CA ALA A 77 2.14 -0.31 -3.81
C ALA A 77 1.84 1.08 -4.38
N ALA A 78 1.21 1.15 -5.53
CA ALA A 78 0.66 2.38 -6.08
C ALA A 78 -0.86 2.37 -5.95
N THR A 79 -1.44 3.53 -5.63
CA THR A 79 -2.89 3.73 -5.58
C THR A 79 -3.31 4.96 -6.38
N SER A 80 -4.53 4.91 -6.94
CA SER A 80 -5.17 6.07 -7.55
C SER A 80 -5.73 7.07 -6.54
N TRP A 81 -5.83 6.69 -5.26
CA TRP A 81 -6.38 7.57 -4.22
C TRP A 81 -5.32 8.52 -3.67
N THR A 82 -5.73 9.74 -3.34
CA THR A 82 -4.87 10.69 -2.64
C THR A 82 -4.90 10.43 -1.13
N LYS A 83 -3.92 10.98 -0.42
CA LYS A 83 -3.83 10.88 1.04
C LYS A 83 -5.09 11.38 1.72
N ASP A 84 -5.61 12.51 1.27
CA ASP A 84 -6.85 13.09 1.80
C ASP A 84 -8.08 12.23 1.51
N GLN A 85 -8.16 11.60 0.33
CA GLN A 85 -9.27 10.68 0.03
C GLN A 85 -9.25 9.49 0.97
N LEU A 86 -8.09 8.85 1.16
CA LEU A 86 -7.94 7.73 2.08
C LEU A 86 -8.21 8.14 3.55
N LYS A 87 -7.80 9.35 3.97
CA LYS A 87 -8.18 9.90 5.29
C LYS A 87 -9.68 10.14 5.44
N SER A 88 -10.38 10.42 4.34
CA SER A 88 -11.83 10.62 4.33
C SER A 88 -12.60 9.30 4.34
N MET A 89 -11.99 8.19 3.89
CA MET A 89 -12.59 6.84 3.96
C MET A 89 -12.81 6.40 5.42
N PRO A 90 -13.78 5.50 5.68
CA PRO A 90 -14.00 4.94 7.01
C PRO A 90 -12.71 4.28 7.52
N GLU A 91 -12.35 4.56 8.78
CA GLU A 91 -11.26 3.81 9.43
C GLU A 91 -11.68 2.34 9.58
N HIS A 92 -10.74 1.44 9.29
CA HIS A 92 -10.89 0.06 9.71
C HIS A 92 -10.78 0.03 11.23
N ARG A 93 -11.91 -0.27 11.90
CA ARG A 93 -11.95 -0.59 13.33
C ARG A 93 -12.26 -2.07 13.44
N ASP A 94 -11.26 -2.85 13.82
CA ASP A 94 -11.46 -4.19 14.36
C ASP A 94 -12.13 -4.11 15.75
#